data_AF-J2HD18-F1
#
_entry.id   AF-J2HD18-F1
#
_cell.length_a   1.000
_cell.length_b   1.000
_cell.length_c   1.000
_cell.angle_alpha   90.00
_cell.angle_beta   90.00
_cell.angle_gamma   90.00
#
_symmetry.space_group_name_H-M   'P 1'
#
loop_
_entity.id
_entity.type
_entity.pdbx_description
1 polymer ?
#
loop_
_entity_poly.entity_id
_entity_poly.type
_entity_poly.pdbx_seq_one_letter_code
_entity_poly.pdbx_strand_id
1 'polypeptide(L)'
;MAPYDQVPFLVIAQDGDDSGNAIPDMISAQMAGKTKPVGIELPYRLPLAALPAISQRAKTLGVRVWVNMIDGNFVIGAGSEKDALRAPEAVWGRLVREGASMLLTDEPEAMLTWRDKARR
;
A
#
# COMPACT_ATOMS: atom_id res chain seq x y z
N MET A 1 -20.40 -10.08 9.13
CA MET A 1 -19.99 -10.96 10.25
C MET A 1 -19.38 -10.04 11.27
N ALA A 2 -19.95 -9.98 12.47
CA ALA A 2 -19.37 -9.20 13.55
C ALA A 2 -17.96 -9.74 13.88
N PRO A 3 -16.99 -8.87 14.18
CA PRO A 3 -17.12 -7.41 14.36
C PRO A 3 -16.97 -6.59 13.06
N TYR A 4 -16.62 -7.20 11.93
CA TYR A 4 -16.23 -6.49 10.71
C TYR A 4 -17.37 -5.71 10.03
N ASP A 5 -18.62 -5.98 10.38
CA ASP A 5 -19.79 -5.20 9.96
C ASP A 5 -20.12 -4.02 10.90
N GLN A 6 -19.38 -3.87 11.99
CA GLN A 6 -19.56 -2.83 13.00
C GLN A 6 -18.35 -1.89 13.11
N VAL A 7 -17.15 -2.35 12.71
CA VAL A 7 -15.91 -1.55 12.74
C VAL A 7 -15.15 -1.61 11.41
N PRO A 8 -14.50 -0.51 10.98
CA PRO A 8 -13.58 -0.54 9.86
C PRO A 8 -12.46 -1.57 10.11
N PHE A 9 -12.06 -2.28 9.05
CA PHE A 9 -10.95 -3.22 9.09
C PHE A 9 -10.13 -3.15 7.81
N LEU A 10 -8.85 -3.51 7.95
CA LEU A 10 -7.92 -3.73 6.84
C LEU A 10 -7.62 -5.22 6.75
N VAL A 11 -7.22 -5.65 5.55
CA VAL A 11 -6.67 -6.98 5.31
C VAL A 11 -5.21 -6.81 4.95
N ILE A 12 -4.32 -7.55 5.63
CA ILE A 12 -2.93 -7.72 5.19
C ILE A 12 -2.94 -8.90 4.23
N ALA A 13 -2.73 -8.64 2.93
CA ALA A 13 -2.79 -9.68 1.90
C ALA A 13 -1.39 -10.27 1.67
N GLN A 14 -1.12 -11.44 2.25
CA GLN A 14 0.17 -12.11 2.15
C GLN A 14 0.10 -13.36 1.29
N ASP A 15 0.96 -13.41 0.27
CA ASP A 15 1.22 -14.61 -0.53
C ASP A 15 2.19 -15.54 0.20
N GLY A 16 2.14 -16.84 -0.10
CA GLY A 16 3.03 -17.83 0.53
C GLY A 16 4.47 -17.81 0.05
N ASP A 17 4.76 -17.13 -1.07
CA ASP A 17 6.07 -17.12 -1.74
C ASP A 17 6.69 -15.72 -1.88
N ASP A 18 6.11 -14.71 -1.23
CA ASP A 18 6.46 -13.29 -1.32
C ASP A 18 6.42 -12.71 -2.75
N SER A 19 5.85 -13.39 -3.75
CA SER A 19 5.85 -12.88 -5.13
C SER A 19 4.88 -11.72 -5.36
N GLY A 20 3.79 -11.67 -4.58
CA GLY A 20 2.70 -10.71 -4.74
C GLY A 20 1.74 -11.03 -5.89
N ASN A 21 1.92 -12.18 -6.58
CA ASN A 21 1.14 -12.56 -7.74
C ASN A 21 -0.31 -12.95 -7.42
N ALA A 22 -0.58 -13.49 -6.22
CA ALA A 22 -1.93 -13.92 -5.83
C ALA A 22 -2.69 -12.81 -5.08
N ILE A 23 -2.02 -11.75 -4.63
CA ILE A 23 -2.64 -10.60 -3.97
C ILE A 23 -3.81 -10.01 -4.77
N PRO A 24 -3.74 -9.77 -6.10
CA PRO A 24 -4.89 -9.26 -6.86
C PRO A 24 -6.15 -10.14 -6.75
N ASP A 25 -5.98 -11.47 -6.74
CA ASP A 25 -7.08 -12.40 -6.59
C ASP A 25 -7.60 -12.42 -5.15
N MET A 26 -6.72 -12.31 -4.16
CA MET A 26 -7.12 -12.13 -2.75
C MET A 26 -7.96 -10.86 -2.56
N ILE A 27 -7.55 -9.74 -3.16
CA ILE A 27 -8.33 -8.49 -3.14
C ILE A 27 -9.72 -8.72 -3.75
N SER A 28 -9.79 -9.44 -4.86
CA SER A 28 -11.06 -9.79 -5.51
C SER A 28 -11.98 -10.58 -4.59
N ALA A 29 -11.43 -11.61 -3.93
CA ALA A 29 -12.18 -12.46 -3.02
C ALA A 29 -12.70 -11.66 -1.81
N GLN A 30 -11.85 -10.81 -1.22
CA GLN A 30 -12.25 -9.96 -0.09
C GLN A 30 -13.33 -8.94 -0.49
N MET A 31 -13.20 -8.34 -1.66
CA MET A 31 -14.16 -7.32 -2.15
C MET A 31 -15.46 -7.89 -2.72
N ALA A 32 -15.51 -9.19 -3.00
CA ALA A 32 -16.73 -9.92 -3.33
C ALA A 32 -17.59 -10.24 -2.09
N GLY A 33 -17.03 -10.13 -0.89
CA GLY A 33 -17.74 -10.33 0.37
C GLY A 33 -18.84 -9.29 0.62
N LYS A 34 -19.85 -9.67 1.42
CA LYS A 34 -20.92 -8.76 1.88
C LYS A 34 -20.35 -7.60 2.71
N THR A 35 -19.33 -7.89 3.51
CA THR A 35 -18.61 -6.93 4.35
C THR A 35 -17.23 -6.72 3.72
N LYS A 36 -16.87 -5.47 3.42
CA LYS A 36 -15.67 -5.14 2.63
C LYS A 36 -14.65 -4.38 3.47
N PRO A 37 -13.35 -4.66 3.32
CA PRO A 37 -12.31 -3.90 4.01
C PRO A 37 -12.23 -2.47 3.49
N VAL A 38 -11.78 -1.54 4.34
CA VAL A 38 -11.56 -0.13 3.94
C VAL A 38 -10.22 0.09 3.23
N GLY A 39 -9.36 -0.94 3.23
CA GLY A 39 -8.07 -0.94 2.60
C GLY A 39 -7.40 -2.32 2.64
N ILE A 40 -6.37 -2.48 1.82
CA ILE A 40 -5.50 -3.63 1.77
C ILE A 40 -4.10 -3.15 2.11
N GLU A 41 -3.52 -3.73 3.15
CA GLU A 41 -2.11 -3.51 3.51
C GLU A 41 -1.23 -4.51 2.79
N LEU A 42 -0.14 -4.01 2.20
CA LEU A 42 0.82 -4.85 1.49
C LEU A 42 1.77 -5.54 2.47
N PRO A 43 2.12 -6.81 2.20
CA PRO A 43 2.94 -7.60 3.10
C PRO A 43 4.39 -7.13 3.03
N TYR A 44 5.17 -7.63 3.99
CA TYR A 44 6.62 -7.49 3.98
C TYR A 44 7.23 -8.24 2.77
N ARG A 45 8.34 -7.73 2.23
CA ARG A 45 9.08 -8.30 1.08
C ARG A 45 8.35 -8.34 -0.27
N LEU A 46 7.34 -7.51 -0.46
CA LEU A 46 6.69 -7.41 -1.76
C LEU A 46 7.66 -6.85 -2.82
N PRO A 47 7.85 -7.50 -3.97
CA PRO A 47 8.61 -6.94 -5.09
C PRO A 47 7.90 -5.70 -5.63
N LEU A 48 8.64 -4.62 -5.87
CA LEU A 48 8.06 -3.40 -6.44
C LEU A 48 7.35 -3.63 -7.79
N ALA A 49 7.80 -4.61 -8.58
CA ALA A 49 7.17 -4.98 -9.84
C ALA A 49 5.74 -5.53 -9.69
N ALA A 50 5.36 -6.03 -8.51
CA ALA A 50 4.00 -6.52 -8.24
C ALA A 50 3.01 -5.38 -7.92
N LEU A 51 3.51 -4.24 -7.43
CA LEU A 51 2.70 -3.12 -6.97
C LEU A 51 1.70 -2.60 -8.03
N PRO A 52 2.06 -2.40 -9.32
CA PRO A 52 1.13 -1.88 -10.32
C PRO A 52 -0.10 -2.77 -10.53
N ALA A 53 0.08 -4.10 -10.58
CA ALA A 53 -1.01 -5.04 -10.77
C ALA A 53 -1.97 -5.05 -9.57
N ILE A 54 -1.40 -5.04 -8.36
CA ILE A 54 -2.14 -4.97 -7.10
C ILE A 54 -2.93 -3.66 -7.01
N SER A 55 -2.28 -2.52 -7.23
CA SER A 55 -2.90 -1.20 -7.19
C SER A 55 -3.99 -1.05 -8.24
N GLN A 56 -3.77 -1.54 -9.46
CA GLN A 56 -4.78 -1.51 -10.51
C GLN A 56 -6.03 -2.31 -10.13
N ARG A 57 -5.85 -3.49 -9.53
CA ARG A 57 -6.98 -4.31 -9.07
C ARG A 57 -7.73 -3.63 -7.92
N ALA A 58 -7.00 -3.11 -6.94
CA ALA A 58 -7.57 -2.38 -5.80
C ALA A 58 -8.39 -1.17 -6.27
N LYS A 59 -7.81 -0.34 -7.16
CA LYS A 59 -8.47 0.81 -7.78
C LYS A 59 -9.75 0.44 -8.51
N THR A 60 -9.72 -0.64 -9.30
CA THR A 60 -10.89 -1.13 -10.06
C THR A 60 -12.05 -1.55 -9.13
N LEU A 61 -11.73 -2.05 -7.95
CA LEU A 61 -12.71 -2.48 -6.94
C LEU A 61 -13.04 -1.39 -5.91
N GLY A 62 -12.44 -0.21 -6.02
CA GLY A 62 -12.68 0.93 -5.13
C GLY A 62 -12.13 0.73 -3.71
N VAL A 63 -11.09 -0.10 -3.53
CA VAL A 63 -10.41 -0.29 -2.24
C VAL A 63 -9.02 0.36 -2.25
N ARG A 64 -8.62 0.90 -1.11
CA ARG A 64 -7.35 1.60 -0.92
C ARG A 64 -6.20 0.61 -0.72
N VAL A 65 -5.01 0.92 -1.24
CA VAL A 65 -3.75 0.22 -0.97
C VAL A 65 -2.94 1.00 0.06
N TRP A 66 -2.49 0.31 1.10
CA TRP A 66 -1.62 0.80 2.18
C TRP A 66 -0.24 0.18 2.08
N VAL A 67 0.80 1.03 2.01
CA VAL A 67 2.20 0.62 1.93
C VAL A 67 2.99 1.15 3.14
N ASN A 68 3.74 0.27 3.80
CA ASN A 68 4.67 0.63 4.87
C ASN A 68 6.08 0.87 4.31
N MET A 69 6.87 1.74 4.95
CA MET A 69 8.20 2.15 4.45
C MET A 69 9.33 2.17 5.50
N ILE A 70 9.08 1.65 6.71
CA ILE A 70 9.93 1.80 7.90
C ILE A 70 11.40 1.41 7.63
N ASP A 71 11.66 0.28 7.00
CA ASP A 71 13.02 -0.27 6.84
C ASP A 71 13.41 -0.58 5.38
N GLY A 72 12.56 -0.20 4.41
CA GLY A 72 12.77 -0.44 2.99
C GLY A 72 12.56 -1.88 2.51
N ASN A 73 12.16 -2.80 3.40
CA ASN A 73 11.92 -4.19 3.03
C ASN A 73 10.46 -4.52 2.73
N PHE A 74 9.52 -3.61 2.99
CA PHE A 74 8.10 -3.82 2.68
C PHE A 74 7.84 -3.85 1.17
N VAL A 75 8.38 -2.89 0.43
CA VAL A 75 8.38 -2.90 -1.04
C VAL A 75 9.81 -2.90 -1.55
N ILE A 76 10.31 -4.09 -1.89
CA ILE A 76 11.69 -4.30 -2.31
C ILE A 76 11.97 -3.53 -3.60
N GLY A 77 12.94 -2.62 -3.53
CA GLY A 77 13.33 -1.73 -4.63
C GLY A 77 12.64 -0.36 -4.64
N ALA A 78 11.75 -0.07 -3.69
CA ALA A 78 11.12 1.25 -3.55
C ALA A 78 11.97 2.26 -2.75
N GLY A 79 12.90 1.78 -1.92
CA GLY A 79 13.70 2.59 -1.00
C GLY A 79 13.18 2.50 0.44
N SER A 80 13.95 3.05 1.38
CA SER A 80 13.59 3.11 2.81
C SER A 80 13.06 4.49 3.22
N GLU A 81 12.59 4.60 4.47
CA GLU A 81 12.31 5.86 5.17
C GLU A 81 13.45 6.89 5.00
N LYS A 82 14.71 6.46 5.24
CA LYS A 82 15.89 7.33 5.12
C LYS A 82 16.14 7.80 3.69
N ASP A 83 15.80 6.97 2.70
CA ASP A 83 15.92 7.36 1.30
C ASP A 83 14.82 8.35 0.92
N ALA A 84 13.62 8.20 1.48
CA ALA A 84 12.51 9.12 1.27
C ALA A 84 12.81 10.52 1.83
N LEU A 85 13.49 10.62 2.97
CA LEU A 85 13.94 11.92 3.50
C LEU A 85 14.92 12.64 2.56
N ARG A 86 15.75 11.90 1.82
CA ARG A 86 16.72 12.48 0.87
C ARG A 86 16.10 12.78 -0.49
N ALA A 87 15.22 11.90 -0.96
CA ALA A 87 14.64 11.93 -2.28
C ALA A 87 13.14 11.56 -2.23
N PRO A 88 12.27 12.42 -1.67
CA PRO A 88 10.89 12.06 -1.38
C PRO A 88 10.06 11.74 -2.63
N GLU A 89 10.33 12.41 -3.75
CA GLU A 89 9.70 12.11 -5.04
C GLU A 89 10.09 10.75 -5.63
N ALA A 90 11.32 10.30 -5.36
CA ALA A 90 11.83 9.02 -5.85
C ALA A 90 11.27 7.84 -5.07
N VAL A 91 10.86 8.07 -3.81
CA VAL A 91 10.32 7.06 -2.91
C VAL A 91 8.81 7.22 -2.72
N TRP A 92 8.35 8.18 -1.90
CA TRP A 92 6.92 8.41 -1.66
C TRP A 92 6.17 8.75 -2.95
N GLY A 93 6.72 9.67 -3.76
CA GLY A 93 6.12 10.05 -5.03
C GLY A 93 6.00 8.87 -5.99
N ARG A 94 7.01 8.01 -6.04
CA ARG A 94 6.98 6.78 -6.85
C ARG A 94 5.88 5.85 -6.38
N LEU A 95 5.80 5.53 -5.09
CA LEU A 95 4.77 4.64 -4.55
C LEU A 95 3.36 5.15 -4.83
N VAL A 96 3.13 6.46 -4.70
CA VAL A 96 1.85 7.08 -5.04
C VAL A 96 1.54 6.96 -6.54
N ARG A 97 2.53 7.19 -7.41
CA ARG A 97 2.38 7.00 -8.87
C ARG A 97 2.10 5.54 -9.26
N GLU A 98 2.72 4.58 -8.56
CA GLU A 98 2.46 3.14 -8.71
C GLU A 98 1.14 2.69 -8.04
N GLY A 99 0.38 3.64 -7.47
CA GLY A 99 -1.00 3.46 -7.05
C GLY A 99 -1.22 3.18 -5.56
N ALA A 100 -0.18 3.33 -4.72
CA ALA A 100 -0.38 3.39 -3.28
C ALA A 100 -1.26 4.60 -2.93
N SER A 101 -2.28 4.37 -2.12
CA SER A 101 -3.25 5.41 -1.72
C SER A 101 -3.13 5.81 -0.24
N MET A 102 -2.40 5.01 0.54
CA MET A 102 -2.06 5.24 1.93
C MET A 102 -0.59 4.84 2.11
N LEU A 103 0.16 5.67 2.82
CA LEU A 103 1.56 5.40 3.18
C LEU A 103 1.67 5.44 4.71
N LEU A 104 2.37 4.48 5.29
CA LEU A 104 2.82 4.52 6.67
C LEU A 104 4.32 4.84 6.72
N THR A 105 4.66 5.75 7.63
CA THR A 105 5.97 6.38 7.78
C THR A 105 6.16 6.73 9.24
N ASP A 106 7.39 6.62 9.74
CA ASP A 106 7.83 7.17 11.03
C ASP A 106 8.20 8.67 10.92
N GLU A 107 8.22 9.23 9.71
CA GLU A 107 8.56 10.62 9.39
C GLU A 107 7.35 11.44 8.87
N PRO A 108 6.23 11.52 9.63
CA PRO A 108 4.98 12.10 9.14
C PRO A 108 5.10 13.59 8.79
N GLU A 109 5.90 14.37 9.53
CA GLU A 109 6.08 15.81 9.26
C GLU A 109 6.78 16.07 7.92
N ALA A 110 7.81 15.28 7.62
CA ALA A 110 8.52 15.36 6.34
C ALA A 110 7.61 14.94 5.18
N MET A 111 6.82 13.88 5.36
CA MET A 111 5.84 13.42 4.37
C MET A 111 4.75 14.47 4.11
N LEU A 112 4.21 15.10 5.16
CA LEU A 112 3.23 16.17 5.02
C LEU A 112 3.81 17.37 4.27
N THR A 113 5.04 17.77 4.62
CA THR A 113 5.75 18.87 3.94
C THR A 113 5.94 18.58 2.45
N TRP A 114 6.33 17.35 2.10
CA TRP A 114 6.46 16.92 0.71
C TRP A 114 5.11 16.94 -0.02
N ARG A 115 4.07 16.31 0.54
CA ARG A 115 2.72 16.22 -0.05
C ARG A 115 2.13 17.60 -0.32
N ASP A 116 2.31 18.54 0.62
CA ASP A 116 1.73 19.87 0.51
C ASP A 116 2.48 20.75 -0.49
N LYS A 117 3.77 20.47 -0.75
CA LYS A 117 4.49 21.07 -1.88
C LYS A 117 4.02 20.52 -3.22
N ALA A 118 3.77 19.22 -3.32
CA ALA A 118 3.29 18.58 -4.56
C ALA A 118 1.87 18.98 -5.00
N ARG A 119 1.09 19.59 -4.09
CA ARG A 119 -0.28 20.08 -4.34
C ARG A 119 -0.36 21.53 -4.81
N ARG A 120 0.74 22.28 -4.74
CA ARG A 120 0.83 23.68 -5.18
C ARG A 120 1.22 23.74 -6.64
#